data_AF-A0A432S5I8-F1
#
_entry.id   AF-A0A432S5I8-F1
#
_cell.length_a   1.000
_cell.length_b   1.000
_cell.length_c   1.000
_cell.angle_alpha   90.00
_cell.angle_beta   90.00
_cell.angle_gamma   90.00
#
_symmetry.space_group_name_H-M   'P 1'
#
loop_
_entity.id
_entity.type
_entity.pdbx_description
1 polymer ?
#
loop_
_entity_poly.entity_id
_entity_poly.type
_entity_poly.pdbx_seq_one_letter_code
_entity_poly.pdbx_strand_id
1 'polypeptide(L)'
;MNKLVLGNKATDFIIRLYESKEDIFKMFYLSEEKRLSDTEKNLFWYKNKDIAVYLFIFSLAKFYFLSKSKREIEKLKLFIIHLQAYYLDFYKKEIVEEPLLNGREIMDTLELSSGKEIGYIKEKLLNEQLKGRIKNKEEALDFVKRFRGRDFNQI
;
A
#
# COMPACT_ATOMS: atom_id res chain seq x y z
N MET A 1 -26.28 -25.97 -21.22
CA MET A 1 -26.00 -24.75 -20.40
C MET A 1 -24.57 -24.32 -20.69
N ASN A 2 -24.37 -23.22 -21.42
CA ASN A 2 -23.03 -22.65 -21.55
C ASN A 2 -22.64 -22.03 -20.21
N LYS A 3 -21.60 -22.55 -19.55
CA LYS A 3 -21.02 -21.88 -18.38
C LYS A 3 -20.44 -20.55 -18.87
N LEU A 4 -20.89 -19.45 -18.27
CA LEU A 4 -20.18 -18.18 -18.36
C LEU A 4 -18.81 -18.37 -17.69
N VAL A 5 -17.75 -18.39 -18.50
CA VAL A 5 -16.37 -18.45 -18.02
C VAL A 5 -15.78 -17.06 -18.16
N LEU A 6 -15.30 -16.50 -17.06
CA LEU A 6 -14.53 -15.26 -17.08
C LEU A 6 -13.15 -15.55 -17.66
N GLY A 7 -12.66 -14.66 -18.52
CA GLY A 7 -11.27 -14.72 -18.98
C GLY A 7 -10.29 -14.46 -17.84
N ASN A 8 -9.05 -14.97 -17.95
CA ASN A 8 -8.03 -14.90 -16.89
C ASN A 8 -7.87 -13.50 -16.29
N LYS A 9 -7.76 -12.45 -17.11
CA LYS A 9 -7.64 -11.06 -16.62
C LYS A 9 -8.79 -10.63 -15.70
N ALA A 10 -10.02 -11.00 -16.04
CA ALA A 10 -11.19 -10.67 -15.23
C ALA A 10 -11.20 -11.47 -13.93
N THR A 11 -10.80 -12.75 -14.00
CA THR A 11 -10.63 -13.61 -12.82
C THR A 11 -9.58 -13.05 -11.87
N ASP A 12 -8.40 -12.70 -12.38
CA ASP A 12 -7.29 -12.13 -11.59
C ASP A 12 -7.69 -10.80 -10.94
N PHE A 13 -8.39 -9.94 -11.68
CA PHE A 13 -8.93 -8.69 -11.15
C PHE A 13 -9.91 -8.93 -10.00
N ILE A 14 -10.86 -9.86 -10.14
CA ILE A 14 -11.84 -10.19 -9.10
C ILE A 14 -11.14 -10.78 -7.87
N ILE A 15 -10.15 -11.66 -8.07
CA ILE A 15 -9.34 -12.22 -6.97
C ILE A 15 -8.63 -11.08 -6.23
N ARG A 16 -7.92 -10.19 -6.96
CA ARG A 16 -7.22 -9.04 -6.37
C ARG A 16 -8.15 -8.13 -5.58
N LEU A 17 -9.35 -7.86 -6.11
CA LEU A 17 -10.37 -7.06 -5.43
C LEU A 17 -10.86 -7.77 -4.16
N TYR A 18 -11.16 -9.06 -4.24
CA TYR A 18 -11.67 -9.85 -3.11
C TYR A 18 -10.63 -9.98 -1.99
N GLU A 19 -9.36 -10.16 -2.32
CA GLU A 19 -8.26 -10.21 -1.34
C GLU A 19 -8.05 -8.87 -0.65
N SER A 20 -8.28 -7.76 -1.35
CA SER A 20 -8.04 -6.40 -0.82
C SER A 20 -9.25 -5.78 -0.14
N LYS A 21 -10.43 -6.42 -0.22
CA LYS A 21 -11.70 -5.86 0.27
C LYS A 21 -11.69 -5.48 1.74
N GLU A 22 -10.88 -6.14 2.56
CA GLU A 22 -10.81 -5.86 4.00
C GLU A 22 -9.90 -4.67 4.33
N ASP A 23 -9.02 -4.25 3.41
CA ASP A 23 -8.10 -3.15 3.64
C ASP A 23 -8.87 -1.84 3.92
N ILE A 24 -9.93 -1.56 3.15
CA ILE A 24 -10.73 -0.33 3.32
C ILE A 24 -11.51 -0.34 4.64
N PHE A 25 -12.02 -1.49 5.08
CA PHE A 25 -12.73 -1.60 6.35
C PHE A 25 -11.79 -1.47 7.53
N LYS A 26 -10.60 -2.07 7.45
CA LYS A 26 -9.54 -1.87 8.45
C LYS A 26 -9.21 -0.39 8.59
N MET A 27 -9.01 0.32 7.48
CA MET A 27 -8.73 1.75 7.54
C MET A 27 -9.88 2.57 8.11
N PHE A 28 -11.13 2.27 7.70
CA PHE A 28 -12.31 2.95 8.21
C PHE A 28 -12.42 2.78 9.73
N TYR A 29 -12.24 1.56 10.24
CA TYR A 29 -12.30 1.27 11.66
C TYR A 29 -11.19 1.98 12.45
N LEU A 30 -9.95 1.96 11.94
CA LEU A 30 -8.84 2.73 12.52
C LEU A 30 -9.14 4.24 12.52
N SER A 31 -9.84 4.76 11.50
CA SER A 31 -10.24 6.16 11.44
C SER A 31 -11.27 6.50 12.52
N GLU A 32 -12.28 5.64 12.71
CA GLU A 32 -13.30 5.83 13.76
C GLU A 32 -12.67 5.80 15.17
N GLU A 33 -11.63 4.98 15.37
CA GLU A 33 -10.86 4.95 16.62
C GLU A 33 -9.83 6.09 16.75
N LYS A 34 -9.71 6.97 15.75
CA LYS A 34 -8.68 8.03 15.67
C LYS A 34 -7.24 7.49 15.73
N ARG A 35 -7.02 6.29 15.20
CA ARG A 35 -5.74 5.58 15.16
C ARG A 35 -5.17 5.44 13.75
N LEU A 36 -5.88 5.90 12.73
CA LEU A 36 -5.40 5.84 11.34
C LEU A 36 -4.26 6.82 11.12
N SER A 37 -3.05 6.30 10.90
CA SER A 37 -1.88 7.09 10.57
C SER A 37 -1.69 7.23 9.06
N ASP A 38 -0.79 8.14 8.69
CA ASP A 38 -0.39 8.32 7.29
C ASP A 38 0.34 7.12 6.73
N THR A 39 1.00 6.31 7.58
CA THR A 39 1.60 5.04 7.16
C THR A 39 0.54 4.08 6.59
N GLU A 40 -0.58 3.89 7.28
CA GLU A 40 -1.63 3.01 6.75
C GLU A 40 -2.24 3.55 5.45
N LYS A 41 -2.40 4.87 5.34
CA LYS A 41 -2.89 5.49 4.11
C LYS A 41 -1.92 5.30 2.94
N ASN A 42 -0.63 5.50 3.17
CA ASN A 42 0.40 5.31 2.16
C ASN A 42 0.47 3.87 1.67
N LEU A 43 0.44 2.91 2.60
CA LEU A 43 0.46 1.48 2.26
C LEU A 43 -0.81 1.06 1.52
N PHE A 44 -1.98 1.59 1.89
CA PHE A 44 -3.22 1.34 1.16
C PHE A 44 -3.12 1.82 -0.29
N TRP A 45 -2.70 3.05 -0.50
CA TRP A 45 -2.60 3.61 -1.86
C TRP A 45 -1.53 2.91 -2.69
N TYR A 46 -0.37 2.61 -2.11
CA TYR A 46 0.70 1.87 -2.78
C TYR A 46 0.18 0.53 -3.30
N LYS A 47 -0.53 -0.21 -2.44
CA LYS A 47 -1.05 -1.55 -2.73
C LYS A 47 -2.25 -1.54 -3.67
N ASN A 48 -3.15 -0.56 -3.54
CA ASN A 48 -4.52 -0.65 -4.06
C ASN A 48 -4.94 0.49 -5.01
N LYS A 49 -4.07 1.45 -5.35
CA LYS A 49 -4.48 2.63 -6.15
C LYS A 49 -5.19 2.32 -7.48
N ASP A 50 -4.82 1.22 -8.13
CA ASP A 50 -5.40 0.76 -9.40
C ASP A 50 -6.81 0.17 -9.23
N ILE A 51 -7.12 -0.36 -8.05
CA ILE A 51 -8.43 -0.96 -7.72
C ILE A 51 -9.25 -0.17 -6.70
N ALA A 52 -8.74 0.96 -6.20
CA ALA A 52 -9.31 1.68 -5.05
C ALA A 52 -10.77 2.09 -5.26
N VAL A 53 -11.13 2.56 -6.46
CA VAL A 53 -12.51 2.93 -6.80
C VAL A 53 -13.46 1.75 -6.65
N TYR A 54 -13.05 0.56 -7.08
CA TYR A 54 -13.85 -0.66 -6.93
C TYR A 54 -13.96 -1.09 -5.46
N LEU A 55 -12.91 -0.90 -4.66
CA LEU A 55 -12.96 -1.12 -3.22
C LEU A 55 -13.95 -0.18 -2.52
N PHE A 56 -14.04 1.08 -2.94
CA PHE A 56 -15.01 2.04 -2.41
C PHE A 56 -16.45 1.65 -2.76
N ILE A 57 -16.70 1.24 -4.01
CA ILE A 57 -18.02 0.77 -4.43
C ILE A 57 -18.40 -0.48 -3.64
N PHE A 58 -17.49 -1.45 -3.54
CA PHE A 58 -17.70 -2.68 -2.80
C PHE A 58 -18.00 -2.41 -1.32
N SER A 59 -17.25 -1.50 -0.69
CA SER A 59 -17.42 -1.20 0.73
C SER A 59 -18.76 -0.53 1.03
N LEU A 60 -19.16 0.43 0.18
CA LEU A 60 -20.48 1.08 0.27
C LEU A 60 -21.62 0.09 0.05
N ALA A 61 -21.50 -0.80 -0.95
CA ALA A 61 -22.51 -1.82 -1.22
C ALA A 61 -22.66 -2.80 -0.03
N LYS A 62 -21.54 -3.27 0.53
CA LYS A 62 -21.52 -4.15 1.70
C LYS A 62 -22.12 -3.45 2.93
N PHE A 63 -21.78 -2.19 3.19
CA PHE A 63 -22.38 -1.43 4.29
C PHE A 63 -23.86 -1.17 4.08
N TYR A 64 -24.30 -0.87 2.87
CA TYR A 64 -25.72 -0.69 2.57
C TYR A 64 -26.52 -1.97 2.83
N PHE A 65 -25.94 -3.14 2.53
CA PHE A 65 -26.57 -4.43 2.79
C PHE A 65 -26.58 -4.81 4.28
N LEU A 66 -25.47 -4.58 4.99
CA LEU A 66 -25.30 -5.00 6.40
C LEU A 66 -25.85 -4.00 7.41
N SER A 67 -25.76 -2.70 7.11
CA SER A 67 -26.17 -1.63 8.01
C SER A 67 -27.54 -1.10 7.65
N LYS A 68 -28.47 -1.15 8.61
CA LYS A 68 -29.75 -0.42 8.52
C LYS A 68 -29.62 1.05 8.92
N SER A 69 -28.42 1.50 9.32
CA SER A 69 -28.17 2.86 9.80
C SER A 69 -27.62 3.74 8.70
N LYS A 70 -28.43 4.71 8.25
CA LYS A 70 -28.01 5.79 7.34
C LYS A 70 -26.78 6.52 7.85
N ARG A 71 -26.65 6.71 9.17
CA ARG A 71 -25.52 7.40 9.80
C ARG A 71 -24.19 6.69 9.54
N GLU A 72 -24.16 5.36 9.65
CA GLU A 72 -22.92 4.58 9.43
C GLU A 72 -22.49 4.62 7.96
N ILE A 73 -23.45 4.60 7.04
CA ILE A 73 -23.17 4.76 5.60
C ILE A 73 -22.58 6.15 5.31
N GLU A 74 -23.13 7.21 5.92
CA GLU A 74 -22.60 8.56 5.74
C GLU A 74 -21.20 8.74 6.31
N LYS A 75 -20.89 8.12 7.47
CA LYS A 75 -19.51 8.10 8.00
C LYS A 75 -18.53 7.44 7.03
N LEU A 76 -18.89 6.28 6.48
CA LEU A 76 -18.04 5.59 5.49
C LEU A 76 -17.83 6.45 4.23
N LYS A 77 -18.88 7.13 3.74
CA LYS A 77 -18.76 8.07 2.61
C LYS A 77 -17.79 9.21 2.91
N LEU A 78 -17.95 9.86 4.07
CA LEU A 78 -17.05 10.94 4.49
C LEU A 78 -15.61 10.45 4.60
N PHE A 79 -15.41 9.27 5.20
CA PHE A 79 -14.09 8.64 5.27
C PHE A 79 -13.48 8.41 3.87
N ILE A 80 -14.25 7.88 2.90
CA ILE A 80 -13.79 7.69 1.52
C ILE A 80 -13.39 9.03 0.88
N ILE A 81 -14.18 10.08 1.08
CA ILE A 81 -13.86 11.43 0.57
C ILE A 81 -12.54 11.93 1.15
N HIS A 82 -12.34 11.80 2.46
CA HIS A 82 -11.09 12.20 3.10
C HIS A 82 -9.89 11.37 2.63
N LEU A 83 -10.09 10.07 2.39
CA LEU A 83 -9.04 9.20 1.88
C LEU A 83 -8.65 9.56 0.43
N GLN A 84 -9.63 9.92 -0.41
CA GLN A 84 -9.40 10.42 -1.77
C GLN A 84 -8.69 11.78 -1.76
N ALA A 85 -9.10 12.69 -0.88
CA ALA A 85 -8.42 13.98 -0.72
C ALA A 85 -6.95 13.77 -0.33
N TYR A 86 -6.67 12.88 0.64
CA TYR A 86 -5.30 12.52 0.99
C TYR A 86 -4.48 12.02 -0.22
N TYR A 87 -5.09 11.22 -1.10
CA TYR A 87 -4.41 10.76 -2.31
C TYR A 87 -4.02 11.89 -3.26
N LEU A 88 -4.98 12.76 -3.56
CA LEU A 88 -4.83 13.84 -4.53
C LEU A 88 -3.92 14.96 -4.00
N ASP A 89 -4.06 15.29 -2.72
CA ASP A 89 -3.44 16.46 -2.14
C ASP A 89 -2.03 16.18 -1.61
N PHE A 90 -1.78 14.94 -1.15
CA PHE A 90 -0.51 14.53 -0.54
C PHE A 90 0.13 13.35 -1.26
N TYR A 91 -0.51 12.17 -1.29
CA TYR A 91 0.15 10.92 -1.72
C TYR A 91 0.77 11.04 -3.12
N LYS A 92 0.01 11.53 -4.10
CA LYS A 92 0.45 11.64 -5.49
C LYS A 92 1.61 12.63 -5.68
N LYS A 93 1.79 13.58 -4.77
CA LYS A 93 2.80 14.65 -4.88
C LYS A 93 4.05 14.33 -4.09
N GLU A 94 3.89 13.78 -2.90
CA GLU A 94 4.96 13.65 -1.90
C GLU A 94 5.51 12.23 -1.79
N ILE A 95 4.75 11.20 -2.18
CA ILE A 95 5.17 9.80 -2.00
C ILE A 95 5.87 9.28 -3.24
N VAL A 96 7.13 8.88 -3.06
CA VAL A 96 7.93 8.19 -4.08
C VAL A 96 7.72 6.69 -3.93
N GLU A 97 7.12 6.07 -4.94
CA GLU A 97 6.81 4.63 -4.96
C GLU A 97 7.98 3.75 -5.43
N GLU A 98 9.12 4.37 -5.75
CA GLU A 98 10.35 3.69 -6.08
C GLU A 98 11.37 3.85 -4.95
N PRO A 99 12.24 2.86 -4.70
CA PRO A 99 13.34 3.02 -3.76
C PRO A 99 14.22 4.22 -4.16
N LEU A 100 14.56 5.07 -3.20
CA LEU A 100 15.40 6.26 -3.37
C LEU A 100 16.84 5.92 -3.80
N LEU A 101 17.23 4.65 -3.62
CA LEU A 101 18.49 4.10 -4.13
C LEU A 101 18.20 2.99 -5.12
N ASN A 102 18.85 3.07 -6.27
CA ASN A 102 18.82 2.02 -7.28
C ASN A 102 19.76 0.86 -6.90
N GLY A 103 19.69 -0.23 -7.68
CA GLY A 103 20.48 -1.43 -7.39
C GLY A 103 21.99 -1.19 -7.43
N ARG A 104 22.48 -0.33 -8.34
CA ARG A 104 23.91 0.00 -8.43
C ARG A 104 24.37 0.78 -7.21
N GLU A 105 23.60 1.77 -6.78
CA GLU A 105 23.92 2.55 -5.59
C GLU A 105 23.99 1.68 -4.33
N ILE A 106 23.10 0.69 -4.21
CA ILE A 106 23.13 -0.27 -3.08
C ILE A 106 24.37 -1.18 -3.18
N MET A 107 24.68 -1.70 -4.37
CA MET A 107 25.88 -2.53 -4.60
C MET A 107 27.15 -1.76 -4.23
N ASP A 108 27.29 -0.53 -4.71
CA ASP A 108 28.45 0.32 -4.45
C ASP A 108 28.55 0.68 -2.96
N THR A 109 27.42 0.91 -2.29
CA THR A 109 27.39 1.28 -0.85
C THR A 109 27.76 0.11 0.07
N LEU A 110 27.40 -1.11 -0.31
CA LEU A 110 27.59 -2.31 0.52
C LEU A 110 28.69 -3.25 0.03
N GLU A 111 29.36 -2.90 -1.08
CA GLU A 111 30.32 -3.74 -1.78
C GLU A 111 29.75 -5.13 -2.12
N LEU A 112 28.44 -5.17 -2.43
CA LEU A 112 27.73 -6.41 -2.79
C LEU A 112 27.71 -6.60 -4.29
N SER A 113 27.74 -7.88 -4.71
CA SER A 113 27.42 -8.26 -6.08
C SER A 113 25.91 -8.21 -6.33
N SER A 114 25.51 -8.18 -7.59
CA SER A 114 24.10 -8.31 -7.96
C SER A 114 23.53 -9.64 -7.44
N GLY A 115 22.39 -9.59 -6.76
CA GLY A 115 21.79 -10.78 -6.14
C GLY A 115 20.40 -10.51 -5.57
N LYS A 116 19.81 -11.55 -4.97
CA LYS A 116 18.48 -11.48 -4.33
C LYS A 116 18.49 -10.52 -3.14
N GLU A 117 19.64 -10.39 -2.48
CA GLU A 117 19.92 -9.48 -1.37
C GLU A 117 19.62 -8.03 -1.77
N ILE A 118 19.99 -7.61 -2.97
CA ILE A 118 19.71 -6.26 -3.48
C ILE A 118 18.21 -6.03 -3.61
N GLY A 119 17.47 -7.04 -4.12
CA GLY A 119 16.01 -6.99 -4.20
C GLY A 119 15.36 -6.83 -2.83
N TYR A 120 15.81 -7.62 -1.85
CA TYR A 120 15.36 -7.55 -0.46
C TYR A 120 15.61 -6.16 0.16
N ILE A 121 16.81 -5.61 -0.01
CA ILE A 121 17.15 -4.28 0.51
C ILE A 121 16.27 -3.20 -0.14
N LYS A 122 16.06 -3.27 -1.46
CA LYS A 122 15.14 -2.35 -2.17
C LYS A 122 13.73 -2.41 -1.60
N GLU A 123 13.21 -3.60 -1.34
CA GLU A 123 11.88 -3.78 -0.76
C GLU A 123 11.79 -3.22 0.66
N LYS A 124 12.80 -3.45 1.50
CA LYS A 124 12.86 -2.88 2.86
C LYS A 124 12.97 -1.37 2.84
N LEU A 125 13.80 -0.82 1.96
CA LEU A 125 13.96 0.61 1.77
C LEU A 125 12.63 1.26 1.36
N LEU A 126 11.95 0.70 0.35
CA LEU A 126 10.65 1.21 -0.09
C LEU A 126 9.60 1.14 1.03
N ASN A 127 9.57 0.06 1.81
CA ASN A 127 8.65 -0.04 2.94
C ASN A 127 8.88 1.07 3.98
N GLU A 128 10.13 1.38 4.31
CA GLU A 128 10.46 2.47 5.26
C GLU A 128 10.20 3.86 4.67
N GLN A 129 10.33 4.04 3.36
CA GLN A 129 9.87 5.24 2.65
C GLN A 129 8.35 5.43 2.72
N LEU A 130 7.58 4.38 2.44
CA LEU A 130 6.11 4.42 2.51
C LEU A 130 5.61 4.73 3.93
N LYS A 131 6.38 4.35 4.96
CA LYS A 131 6.14 4.70 6.37
C LYS A 131 6.55 6.13 6.74
N GLY A 132 7.15 6.88 5.81
CA GLY A 132 7.66 8.23 6.02
C GLY A 132 8.90 8.30 6.91
N ARG A 133 9.57 7.17 7.16
CA ARG A 133 10.79 7.09 7.98
C ARG A 133 12.06 7.43 7.21
N ILE A 134 12.00 7.32 5.88
CA ILE A 134 13.08 7.69 4.97
C ILE A 134 12.47 8.60 3.90
N LYS A 135 12.98 9.81 3.78
CA LYS A 135 12.42 10.86 2.91
C LYS A 135 13.40 11.35 1.85
N ASN A 136 14.69 11.12 2.06
CA ASN A 136 15.73 11.61 1.16
C ASN A 136 16.83 10.57 0.98
N LYS A 137 17.71 10.85 0.02
CA LYS A 137 18.78 9.94 -0.40
C LYS A 137 19.83 9.71 0.69
N GLU A 138 20.10 10.70 1.53
CA GLU A 138 21.05 10.58 2.64
C GLU A 138 20.54 9.61 3.70
N GLU A 139 19.28 9.77 4.12
CA GLU A 139 18.61 8.84 5.04
C GLU A 139 18.53 7.42 4.46
N ALA A 140 18.32 7.30 3.14
CA ALA A 140 18.31 6.01 2.46
C ALA A 140 19.67 5.33 2.49
N LEU A 141 20.76 6.08 2.28
CA LEU A 141 22.13 5.56 2.38
C LEU A 141 22.43 5.09 3.80
N ASP A 142 22.06 5.89 4.81
CA ASP A 142 22.27 5.54 6.21
C ASP A 142 21.45 4.32 6.64
N PHE A 143 20.25 4.14 6.08
CA PHE A 143 19.44 2.94 6.28
C PHE A 143 20.10 1.72 5.66
N VAL A 144 20.52 1.80 4.39
CA VAL A 144 21.14 0.68 3.66
C VAL A 144 22.45 0.24 4.32
N LYS A 145 23.27 1.18 4.80
CA LYS A 145 24.52 0.88 5.52
C LYS A 145 24.35 0.07 6.82
N ARG A 146 23.13 -0.04 7.35
CA ARG A 146 22.86 -0.82 8.57
C ARG A 146 22.69 -2.32 8.31
N PHE A 147 22.47 -2.73 7.06
CA PHE A 147 22.38 -4.15 6.72
C PHE A 147 23.72 -4.86 6.95
N ARG A 148 23.66 -6.10 7.43
CA ARG A 148 24.79 -6.97 7.74
C ARG A 148 24.53 -8.36 7.16
N GLY A 149 25.59 -9.17 7.01
CA GLY A 149 25.50 -10.53 6.47
C GLY A 149 24.41 -11.43 7.08
N ARG A 150 24.06 -11.23 8.37
CA ARG A 150 23.01 -11.99 9.06
C ARG A 150 21.58 -11.65 8.63
N ASP A 151 21.36 -10.46 8.08
CA ASP A 151 20.03 -10.02 7.66
C ASP A 151 19.55 -10.75 6.40
N PHE A 152 20.48 -11.34 5.64
CA PHE A 152 20.21 -12.08 4.42
C PHE A 152 19.88 -13.56 4.64
N ASN A 153 20.05 -14.09 5.85
CA ASN A 153 19.69 -15.48 6.18
C ASN A 153 18.16 -15.72 6.21
N GLN A 154 17.36 -14.67 6.00
CA GLN A 154 15.89 -14.72 5.96
C GLN A 154 15.33 -14.74 4.53
N ILE A 155 16.20 -14.77 3.52
CA ILE A 155 15.89 -14.79 2.09
C ILE A 155 16.01 -16.22 1.56
#